data_AF-A0A7I8J4N1-F1
#
_entry.id   AF-A0A7I8J4N1-F1
#
_cell.length_a   1.000
_cell.length_b   1.000
_cell.length_c   1.000
_cell.angle_alpha   90.00
_cell.angle_beta   90.00
_cell.angle_gamma   90.00
#
_symmetry.space_group_name_H-M   'P 1'
#
loop_
_entity.id
_entity.type
_entity.pdbx_description
1 polymer ?
#
loop_
_entity_poly.entity_id
_entity_poly.type
_entity_poly.pdbx_seq_one_letter_code
_entity_poly.pdbx_strand_id
1 'polypeptide(L)'
;MVPLVAAAVHPPPSLLVGSRQPRPFTWASPPACRVPLRRGRGLAPAFPRICGLLVPRGREASVSATAVPLLSPRRRRGASGLGFVCFCSAGDDDSASGWPIFDRWDVPWRWQTVVLTMLACGLSFVLIGLSAASVLPYLGFQGGTLSLDERAELLFTGQLLVTAVVLGVVFGITNSFRPLPDDVFCYDLREPFRLQDGWLLWAGIGFSGAVAAIALTGATSAFFSGENPQRDTDALVQLLPLIGSSSTSTAVLVGITGVLAPLLEETVFRGFLMVSLTKWLPTPAAALVSAAVFALAHLTPASSPSCLWSVLGLSYAQTRNLLTPIAIHALWNSGVIILLTFLQVQGYDIREMVQGS
;
A
#
# COMPACT_ATOMS: atom_id res chain seq x y z
N MET A 1 -8.58 -1.50 0.43
CA MET A 1 -8.31 -0.11 0.91
C MET A 1 -9.45 0.89 0.70
N VAL A 2 -10.27 0.78 -0.35
CA VAL A 2 -11.49 1.60 -0.56
C VAL A 2 -12.53 1.59 0.59
N PRO A 3 -12.71 0.52 1.40
CA PRO A 3 -13.79 0.45 2.40
C PRO A 3 -13.73 1.50 3.51
N LEU A 4 -12.54 1.96 3.92
CA LEU A 4 -12.41 2.90 5.05
C LEU A 4 -12.81 4.33 4.63
N VAL A 5 -12.44 4.75 3.42
CA VAL A 5 -12.87 6.02 2.82
C VAL A 5 -14.35 5.92 2.41
N ALA A 6 -14.78 4.78 1.87
CA ALA A 6 -16.19 4.54 1.56
C ALA A 6 -17.07 4.53 2.83
N ALA A 7 -16.60 3.97 3.95
CA ALA A 7 -17.30 3.99 5.24
C ALA A 7 -17.37 5.40 5.85
N ALA A 8 -16.40 6.27 5.55
CA ALA A 8 -16.48 7.69 5.92
C ALA A 8 -17.54 8.44 5.11
N VAL A 9 -17.80 8.04 3.86
CA VAL A 9 -18.81 8.63 2.97
C VAL A 9 -20.20 8.00 3.20
N HIS A 10 -20.26 6.74 3.61
CA HIS A 10 -21.47 5.99 3.97
C HIS A 10 -21.30 5.34 5.34
N PRO A 11 -21.55 6.05 6.45
CA PRO A 11 -21.71 5.39 7.74
C PRO A 11 -22.90 4.42 7.65
N PRO A 12 -22.82 3.21 8.23
CA PRO A 12 -23.94 2.29 8.23
C PRO A 12 -25.19 2.97 8.83
N PRO A 13 -26.41 2.63 8.36
CA PRO A 13 -27.62 3.13 9.00
C PRO A 13 -27.54 2.74 10.47
N SER A 14 -27.55 3.75 11.33
CA SER A 14 -27.55 3.59 12.77
C SER A 14 -28.66 2.61 13.13
N LEU A 15 -28.30 1.51 13.77
CA LEU A 15 -29.26 0.72 14.54
C LEU A 15 -29.95 1.71 15.47
N LEU A 16 -31.21 2.01 15.15
CA LEU A 16 -32.11 2.86 15.93
C LEU A 16 -32.37 2.19 17.28
N VAL A 17 -31.39 2.26 18.18
CA VAL A 17 -31.63 2.21 19.61
C VAL A 17 -32.14 3.60 19.97
N GLY A 18 -33.46 3.68 20.21
CA GLY A 18 -34.17 4.93 20.48
C GLY A 18 -33.43 5.85 21.44
N SER A 19 -32.96 6.98 20.92
CA SER A 19 -32.38 8.05 21.71
C SER A 19 -33.48 8.71 22.53
N ARG A 20 -33.68 8.25 23.77
CA ARG A 20 -34.30 9.08 24.80
C ARG A 20 -33.44 10.33 24.95
N GLN A 21 -34.03 11.51 24.73
CA GLN A 21 -33.39 12.78 25.05
C GLN A 21 -32.88 12.76 26.50
N PRO A 22 -31.61 13.14 26.77
CA PRO A 22 -31.17 13.37 28.12
C PRO A 22 -31.85 14.64 28.66
N ARG A 23 -32.55 14.50 29.80
CA ARG A 23 -33.05 15.64 30.57
C ARG A 23 -31.86 16.50 31.06
N PRO A 24 -31.99 17.83 31.13
CA PRO A 24 -30.90 18.68 31.61
C PRO A 24 -30.60 18.38 33.08
N PHE A 25 -29.32 18.08 33.36
CA PHE A 25 -28.79 17.94 34.71
C PHE A 25 -28.67 19.32 35.35
N THR A 26 -29.42 19.56 36.42
CA THR A 26 -29.29 20.73 37.30
C THR A 26 -28.14 20.49 38.29
N TRP A 27 -27.16 21.39 38.34
CA TRP A 27 -26.08 21.33 39.32
C TRP A 27 -26.59 21.73 40.71
N ALA A 28 -26.45 20.82 41.68
CA ALA A 28 -26.50 21.13 43.10
C ALA A 28 -25.08 21.09 43.67
N SER A 29 -24.64 22.19 44.30
CA SER A 29 -23.31 22.33 44.89
C SER A 29 -23.10 21.40 46.10
N PRO A 30 -21.94 20.73 46.25
CA PRO A 30 -21.59 20.02 47.47
C PRO A 30 -21.00 20.96 48.55
N PRO A 31 -21.10 20.63 49.85
CA PRO A 31 -20.59 21.48 50.93
C PRO A 31 -19.07 21.34 51.10
N ALA A 32 -18.46 22.42 51.61
CA ALA A 32 -17.02 22.59 51.77
C ALA A 32 -16.42 21.72 52.89
N CYS A 33 -15.36 20.97 52.57
CA CYS A 33 -14.45 20.38 53.56
C CYS A 33 -13.25 21.30 53.80
N ARG A 34 -13.05 21.70 55.07
CA ARG A 34 -11.88 22.44 55.57
C ARG A 34 -10.67 21.51 55.71
N VAL A 35 -9.48 22.00 55.35
CA VAL A 35 -8.18 21.44 55.76
C VAL A 35 -7.33 22.54 56.40
N PRO A 36 -6.54 22.27 57.47
CA PRO A 36 -5.90 23.30 58.27
C PRO A 36 -4.58 23.80 57.68
N LEU A 37 -4.28 25.07 57.96
CA LEU A 37 -3.00 25.74 57.70
C LEU A 37 -1.82 25.11 58.46
N ARG A 38 -0.66 24.99 57.79
CA ARG A 38 0.63 25.19 58.44
C ARG A 38 1.65 25.90 57.53
N ARG A 39 2.35 26.84 58.17
CA ARG A 39 3.18 27.95 57.66
C ARG A 39 4.51 27.57 56.98
N GLY A 40 4.86 28.36 55.96
CA GLY A 40 6.16 29.07 55.74
C GLY A 40 7.37 28.19 55.40
N ARG A 41 8.41 28.61 54.68
CA ARG A 41 8.95 29.83 54.03
C ARG A 41 9.86 29.23 52.92
N GLY A 42 10.05 29.74 51.71
CA GLY A 42 10.34 31.10 51.29
C GLY A 42 11.65 31.06 50.45
N LEU A 43 11.67 31.87 49.39
CA LEU A 43 12.81 32.34 48.59
C LEU A 43 13.25 31.53 47.35
N ALA A 44 13.19 32.26 46.23
CA ALA A 44 13.63 31.96 44.88
C ALA A 44 15.09 32.45 44.65
N PRO A 45 15.53 32.83 43.42
CA PRO A 45 16.04 31.99 42.34
C PRO A 45 17.47 32.40 41.91
N ALA A 46 18.15 31.65 41.03
CA ALA A 46 19.29 32.18 40.25
C ALA A 46 19.63 31.36 38.99
N PHE A 47 19.63 32.04 37.83
CA PHE A 47 20.41 31.74 36.61
C PHE A 47 21.85 32.29 36.78
N PRO A 48 22.89 31.77 36.07
CA PRO A 48 23.38 32.37 34.80
C PRO A 48 23.96 31.31 33.79
N ARG A 49 23.86 31.48 32.45
CA ARG A 49 24.69 32.21 31.43
C ARG A 49 26.17 31.79 31.24
N ILE A 50 26.43 31.15 30.08
CA ILE A 50 27.42 31.39 28.99
C ILE A 50 28.90 31.75 29.34
N CYS A 51 29.88 31.01 28.78
CA CYS A 51 30.92 31.44 27.79
C CYS A 51 32.27 30.66 27.90
N GLY A 52 32.93 30.39 26.75
CA GLY A 52 34.40 30.55 26.62
C GLY A 52 35.32 29.32 26.41
N LEU A 53 35.77 29.13 25.15
CA LEU A 53 37.15 28.86 24.67
C LEU A 53 38.15 28.00 25.48
N LEU A 54 38.79 27.00 24.83
CA LEU A 54 40.22 27.05 24.46
C LEU A 54 40.65 25.88 23.54
N VAL A 55 41.50 26.22 22.55
CA VAL A 55 42.29 25.33 21.67
C VAL A 55 43.67 25.10 22.31
N PRO A 56 44.36 23.97 22.00
CA PRO A 56 45.71 24.10 21.45
C PRO A 56 46.00 23.18 20.25
N ARG A 57 47.14 23.47 19.63
CA ARG A 57 47.57 23.26 18.24
C ARG A 57 48.88 22.45 18.23
N GLY A 58 49.15 21.70 17.14
CA GLY A 58 50.46 21.12 16.77
C GLY A 58 50.51 19.59 16.89
N ARG A 59 51.11 18.79 15.99
CA ARG A 59 52.17 19.01 14.98
C ARG A 59 52.07 17.96 13.85
N GLU A 60 52.74 18.29 12.76
CA GLU A 60 52.87 17.64 11.44
C GLU A 60 53.57 16.26 11.43
N ALA A 61 53.30 15.45 10.40
CA ALA A 61 54.32 14.74 9.61
C ALA A 61 53.74 14.16 8.30
N SER A 62 54.36 14.54 7.18
CA SER A 62 54.11 14.10 5.80
C SER A 62 55.02 12.95 5.38
N VAL A 63 54.55 11.98 4.57
CA VAL A 63 55.40 11.20 3.64
C VAL A 63 54.62 10.82 2.35
N SER A 64 55.24 11.12 1.20
CA SER A 64 54.89 10.81 -0.21
C SER A 64 54.78 9.30 -0.51
N ALA A 65 53.76 8.83 -1.24
CA ALA A 65 53.63 8.67 -2.71
C ALA A 65 54.22 7.37 -3.31
N THR A 66 53.34 6.53 -3.89
CA THR A 66 53.63 5.70 -5.08
C THR A 66 52.34 5.44 -5.84
N ALA A 67 52.32 5.83 -7.11
CA ALA A 67 51.22 5.67 -8.05
C ALA A 67 51.39 4.38 -8.87
N VAL A 68 50.29 3.69 -9.15
CA VAL A 68 50.16 2.65 -10.18
C VAL A 68 48.95 3.01 -11.03
N PRO A 69 49.02 3.09 -12.37
CA PRO A 69 47.87 3.40 -13.20
C PRO A 69 47.11 2.12 -13.53
N LEU A 70 45.91 1.96 -12.97
CA LEU A 70 44.91 1.01 -13.48
C LEU A 70 43.87 1.80 -14.26
N LEU A 71 43.78 1.48 -15.55
CA LEU A 71 42.77 1.96 -16.50
C LEU A 71 41.37 1.76 -15.91
N SER A 72 40.68 2.86 -15.60
CA SER A 72 39.27 2.86 -15.22
C SER A 72 38.41 3.09 -16.47
N PRO A 73 37.28 2.38 -16.63
CA PRO A 73 36.39 2.62 -17.74
C PRO A 73 35.66 3.95 -17.57
N ARG A 74 35.66 4.69 -18.67
CA ARG A 74 35.03 5.97 -18.97
C ARG A 74 33.68 6.18 -18.25
N ARG A 75 33.70 6.93 -17.15
CA ARG A 75 32.50 7.45 -16.44
C ARG A 75 31.72 8.37 -17.38
N ARG A 76 30.64 7.87 -18.00
CA ARG A 76 29.66 8.71 -18.71
C ARG A 76 28.83 9.49 -17.69
N ARG A 77 28.71 10.79 -17.93
CA ARG A 77 27.96 11.77 -17.12
C ARG A 77 26.51 11.30 -16.93
N GLY A 78 26.10 11.16 -15.68
CA GLY A 78 24.69 10.98 -15.33
C GLY A 78 23.90 12.23 -15.68
N ALA A 79 22.85 12.06 -16.48
CA ALA A 79 21.84 13.06 -16.66
C ALA A 79 21.05 13.21 -15.35
N SER A 80 20.96 14.43 -14.85
CA SER A 80 20.10 14.83 -13.75
C SER A 80 18.63 14.68 -14.17
N GLY A 81 18.01 13.56 -13.79
CA GLY A 81 16.57 13.34 -13.79
C GLY A 81 16.11 13.02 -12.37
N LEU A 82 14.87 13.39 -12.02
CA LEU A 82 14.25 13.18 -10.70
C LEU A 82 14.64 11.83 -10.10
N GLY A 83 15.39 11.86 -8.99
CA GLY A 83 16.02 10.69 -8.38
C GLY A 83 15.06 9.75 -7.65
N PHE A 84 13.86 9.52 -8.18
CA PHE A 84 12.83 8.62 -7.64
C PHE A 84 12.74 7.28 -8.39
N VAL A 85 13.26 7.20 -9.62
CA VAL A 85 13.12 6.01 -10.48
C VAL A 85 14.51 5.42 -10.75
N CYS A 86 14.74 4.17 -10.34
CA CYS A 86 15.91 3.43 -10.77
C CYS A 86 15.59 2.77 -12.11
N PHE A 87 16.45 2.98 -13.11
CA PHE A 87 16.39 2.23 -14.36
C PHE A 87 17.25 1.00 -14.19
N CYS A 88 16.66 -0.19 -14.28
CA CYS A 88 17.42 -1.44 -14.25
C CYS A 88 18.50 -1.42 -15.33
N SER A 89 19.75 -1.67 -14.92
CA SER A 89 20.76 -2.16 -15.83
C SER A 89 20.74 -3.67 -15.71
N ALA A 90 20.59 -4.39 -16.83
CA ALA A 90 20.77 -5.84 -16.83
C ALA A 90 22.22 -6.13 -16.44
N GLY A 91 22.44 -6.49 -15.18
CA GLY A 91 23.68 -7.07 -14.71
C GLY A 91 23.63 -8.56 -15.01
N ASP A 92 24.64 -9.06 -15.71
CA ASP A 92 24.90 -10.49 -15.89
C ASP A 92 25.35 -11.09 -14.54
N ASP A 93 24.46 -11.14 -13.56
CA ASP A 93 24.73 -11.84 -12.30
C ASP A 93 24.29 -13.31 -12.44
N ASP A 94 25.27 -14.21 -12.29
CA ASP A 94 25.10 -15.67 -12.33
C ASP A 94 24.09 -16.14 -11.26
N SER A 95 22.81 -16.22 -11.63
CA SER A 95 21.80 -16.88 -10.81
C SER A 95 22.24 -18.33 -10.54
N ALA A 96 22.41 -18.70 -9.26
CA ALA A 96 22.85 -20.03 -8.88
C ALA A 96 21.86 -21.15 -9.29
N SER A 97 20.66 -20.78 -9.76
CA SER A 97 19.57 -21.68 -10.14
C SER A 97 19.07 -21.52 -11.59
N GLY A 98 19.68 -20.63 -12.40
CA GLY A 98 19.24 -20.35 -13.77
C GLY A 98 17.88 -19.64 -13.90
N TRP A 99 17.14 -19.46 -12.79
CA TRP A 99 15.82 -18.84 -12.76
C TRP A 99 15.74 -17.73 -11.70
N PRO A 100 15.47 -16.47 -12.09
CA PRO A 100 15.42 -15.31 -11.17
C PRO A 100 14.42 -15.45 -10.01
N ILE A 101 13.41 -16.30 -10.18
CA ILE A 101 12.34 -16.56 -9.21
C ILE A 101 12.84 -17.09 -7.85
N PHE A 102 13.99 -17.76 -7.82
CA PHE A 102 14.57 -18.30 -6.58
C PHE A 102 15.64 -17.40 -5.98
N ASP A 103 16.12 -16.43 -6.74
CA ASP A 103 17.12 -15.49 -6.28
C ASP A 103 16.51 -14.54 -5.26
N ARG A 104 17.32 -14.11 -4.29
CA ARG A 104 16.90 -13.20 -3.23
C ARG A 104 17.28 -11.77 -3.60
N TRP A 105 16.71 -10.78 -2.92
CA TRP A 105 17.17 -9.39 -3.01
C TRP A 105 18.13 -9.10 -1.86
N ASP A 106 19.19 -8.34 -2.17
CA ASP A 106 20.12 -7.86 -1.15
C ASP A 106 19.71 -6.48 -0.62
N VAL A 107 18.81 -6.48 0.37
CA VAL A 107 18.35 -5.23 0.98
C VAL A 107 19.26 -4.75 2.12
N PRO A 108 19.60 -3.44 2.17
CA PRO A 108 20.52 -2.90 3.18
C PRO A 108 19.91 -2.76 4.57
N TRP A 109 18.58 -2.73 4.69
CA TRP A 109 17.90 -2.51 5.98
C TRP A 109 17.72 -3.78 6.82
N ARG A 110 17.39 -3.60 8.10
CA ARG A 110 17.15 -4.67 9.08
C ARG A 110 15.65 -4.88 9.30
N TRP A 111 15.28 -5.93 10.04
CA TRP A 111 13.88 -6.27 10.32
C TRP A 111 13.13 -5.13 11.03
N GLN A 112 13.80 -4.32 11.85
CA GLN A 112 13.19 -3.17 12.52
C GLN A 112 12.64 -2.17 11.51
N THR A 113 13.40 -1.89 10.45
CA THR A 113 12.97 -0.98 9.38
C THR A 113 11.74 -1.54 8.66
N VAL A 114 11.68 -2.85 8.44
CA VAL A 114 10.52 -3.51 7.82
C VAL A 114 9.28 -3.31 8.68
N VAL A 115 9.36 -3.66 9.97
CA VAL A 115 8.23 -3.55 10.91
C VAL A 115 7.80 -2.08 11.07
N LEU A 116 8.73 -1.17 11.31
CA LEU A 116 8.42 0.26 11.49
C LEU A 116 7.81 0.88 10.24
N THR A 117 8.29 0.53 9.05
CA THR A 117 7.75 1.05 7.78
C THR A 117 6.34 0.50 7.55
N MET A 118 6.10 -0.79 7.77
CA MET A 118 4.76 -1.38 7.60
C MET A 118 3.76 -0.80 8.62
N LEU A 119 4.17 -0.61 9.88
CA LEU A 119 3.35 0.05 10.89
C LEU A 119 3.07 1.51 10.54
N ALA A 120 4.07 2.25 10.06
CA ALA A 120 3.89 3.62 9.61
C ALA A 120 2.92 3.71 8.42
N CYS A 121 3.05 2.82 7.43
CA CYS A 121 2.13 2.75 6.30
C CYS A 121 0.68 2.46 6.75
N GLY A 122 0.50 1.46 7.62
CA GLY A 122 -0.81 1.11 8.17
C GLY A 122 -1.43 2.25 9.01
N LEU A 123 -0.61 2.89 9.86
CA LEU A 123 -1.06 4.01 10.68
C LEU A 123 -1.42 5.22 9.82
N SER A 124 -0.60 5.56 8.82
CA SER A 124 -0.91 6.63 7.85
C SER A 124 -2.25 6.38 7.15
N PHE A 125 -2.50 5.15 6.70
CA PHE A 125 -3.77 4.78 6.08
C PHE A 125 -4.97 4.99 7.03
N VAL A 126 -4.88 4.48 8.27
CA VAL A 126 -5.95 4.63 9.28
C VAL A 126 -6.18 6.10 9.64
N LEU A 127 -5.11 6.86 9.87
CA LEU A 127 -5.21 8.28 10.23
C LEU A 127 -5.84 9.11 9.11
N ILE A 128 -5.51 8.85 7.85
CA ILE A 128 -6.13 9.53 6.72
C ILE A 128 -7.64 9.23 6.70
N GLY A 129 -8.05 7.96 6.85
CA GLY A 129 -9.46 7.60 6.90
C GLY A 129 -10.23 8.25 8.06
N LEU A 130 -9.68 8.22 9.27
CA LEU A 130 -10.27 8.87 10.44
C LEU A 130 -10.34 10.40 10.29
N SER A 131 -9.30 11.00 9.72
CA SER A 131 -9.28 12.44 9.44
C SER A 131 -10.33 12.82 8.41
N ALA A 132 -10.49 12.05 7.34
CA ALA A 132 -11.52 12.27 6.34
C ALA A 132 -12.92 12.16 6.97
N ALA A 133 -13.18 11.10 7.74
CA ALA A 133 -14.46 10.92 8.44
C ALA A 133 -14.78 12.07 9.40
N SER A 134 -13.76 12.66 10.02
CA SER A 134 -13.93 13.77 10.96
C SER A 134 -14.10 15.12 10.26
N VAL A 135 -13.37 15.37 9.16
CA VAL A 135 -13.30 16.68 8.49
C VAL A 135 -14.45 16.89 7.49
N LEU A 136 -14.86 15.84 6.77
CA LEU A 136 -15.86 15.95 5.71
C LEU A 136 -17.21 16.53 6.17
N PRO A 137 -17.76 16.17 7.36
CA PRO A 137 -18.99 16.79 7.85
C PRO A 137 -18.88 18.30 8.07
N TYR A 138 -17.71 18.80 8.49
CA TYR A 138 -17.48 20.25 8.70
C TYR A 138 -17.35 21.02 7.39
N LEU A 139 -16.93 20.35 6.31
CA LEU A 139 -16.84 20.91 4.97
C LEU A 139 -18.19 20.90 4.22
N GLY A 140 -19.28 20.43 4.86
CA GLY A 140 -20.62 20.37 4.26
C GLY A 140 -20.90 19.09 3.48
N PHE A 141 -19.97 18.14 3.45
CA PHE A 141 -20.13 16.83 2.82
C PHE A 141 -20.86 15.88 3.78
N GLN A 142 -22.17 16.08 3.96
CA GLN A 142 -23.02 15.15 4.73
C GLN A 142 -23.54 14.05 3.79
N GLY A 143 -23.40 12.77 4.20
CA GLY A 143 -23.53 11.57 3.35
C GLY A 143 -24.85 11.32 2.60
N GLY A 144 -25.82 12.24 2.67
CA GLY A 144 -27.09 12.18 1.93
C GLY A 144 -27.21 13.17 0.76
N THR A 145 -26.45 14.27 0.73
CA THR A 145 -26.70 15.38 -0.22
C THR A 145 -25.76 15.41 -1.43
N LEU A 146 -24.71 14.58 -1.43
CA LEU A 146 -23.73 14.55 -2.52
C LEU A 146 -24.25 13.74 -3.70
N SER A 147 -24.05 14.29 -4.90
CA SER A 147 -24.20 13.55 -6.16
C SER A 147 -23.22 12.38 -6.23
N LEU A 148 -23.52 11.38 -7.06
CA LEU A 148 -22.67 10.21 -7.23
C LEU A 148 -21.30 10.58 -7.80
N ASP A 149 -21.25 11.60 -8.67
CA ASP A 149 -20.00 12.08 -9.26
C ASP A 149 -19.12 12.79 -8.22
N GLU A 150 -19.69 13.64 -7.35
CA GLU A 150 -18.95 14.26 -6.23
C GLU A 150 -18.40 13.21 -5.25
N ARG A 151 -19.15 12.13 -5.01
CA ARG A 151 -18.66 11.01 -4.19
C ARG A 151 -17.49 10.30 -4.85
N ALA A 152 -17.57 10.06 -6.16
CA ALA A 152 -16.49 9.44 -6.91
C ALA A 152 -15.22 10.31 -6.88
N GLU A 153 -15.33 11.62 -7.10
CA GLU A 153 -14.22 12.58 -7.03
C GLU A 153 -13.58 12.63 -5.64
N LEU A 154 -14.41 12.58 -4.58
CA LEU A 154 -13.93 12.53 -3.21
C LEU A 154 -13.16 11.24 -2.91
N LEU A 155 -13.67 10.09 -3.37
CA LEU A 155 -12.97 8.81 -3.26
C LEU A 155 -11.64 8.82 -4.02
N PHE A 156 -11.60 9.41 -5.20
CA PHE A 156 -10.38 9.55 -5.99
C PHE A 156 -9.33 10.37 -5.26
N THR A 157 -9.74 11.53 -4.75
CA THR A 157 -8.87 12.44 -4.00
C THR A 157 -8.34 11.77 -2.73
N GLY A 158 -9.21 11.06 -2.00
CA GLY A 158 -8.82 10.29 -0.83
C GLY A 158 -7.79 9.20 -1.17
N GLN A 159 -8.03 8.43 -2.23
CA GLN A 159 -7.09 7.40 -2.68
C GLN A 159 -5.75 7.99 -3.12
N LEU A 160 -5.76 9.11 -3.85
CA LEU A 160 -4.56 9.80 -4.29
C LEU A 160 -3.73 10.27 -3.09
N LEU A 161 -4.39 10.86 -2.07
CA LEU A 161 -3.74 11.29 -0.84
C LEU A 161 -3.11 10.12 -0.08
N VAL A 162 -3.85 9.02 0.11
CA VAL A 162 -3.32 7.78 0.72
C VAL A 162 -2.09 7.28 -0.05
N THR A 163 -2.20 7.22 -1.38
CA THR A 163 -1.12 6.77 -2.25
C THR A 163 0.12 7.63 -2.06
N ALA A 164 -0.02 8.96 -2.12
CA ALA A 164 1.08 9.90 -1.97
C ALA A 164 1.74 9.79 -0.58
N VAL A 165 0.95 9.74 0.49
CA VAL A 165 1.48 9.69 1.87
C VAL A 165 2.19 8.37 2.13
N VAL A 166 1.59 7.24 1.78
CA VAL A 166 2.16 5.91 2.06
C VAL A 166 3.42 5.68 1.22
N LEU A 167 3.41 6.04 -0.08
CA LEU A 167 4.62 5.99 -0.89
C LEU A 167 5.69 6.95 -0.36
N GLY A 168 5.30 8.12 0.13
CA GLY A 168 6.19 9.06 0.80
C GLY A 168 6.88 8.46 2.03
N VAL A 169 6.16 7.66 2.83
CA VAL A 169 6.73 6.92 3.97
C VAL A 169 7.74 5.87 3.49
N VAL A 170 7.36 5.02 2.53
CA VAL A 170 8.24 3.96 2.00
C VAL A 170 9.50 4.56 1.39
N PHE A 171 9.37 5.51 0.48
CA PHE A 171 10.51 6.15 -0.19
C PHE A 171 11.31 7.03 0.76
N GLY A 172 10.67 7.73 1.70
CA GLY A 172 11.36 8.53 2.69
C GLY A 172 12.28 7.70 3.58
N ILE A 173 11.81 6.55 4.05
CA ILE A 173 12.60 5.63 4.88
C ILE A 173 13.68 4.93 4.04
N THR A 174 13.31 4.34 2.90
CA THR A 174 14.26 3.57 2.06
C THR A 174 15.36 4.45 1.44
N ASN A 175 15.08 5.72 1.17
CA ASN A 175 16.08 6.67 0.67
C ASN A 175 17.22 6.94 1.66
N SER A 176 17.01 6.70 2.96
CA SER A 176 18.09 6.80 3.97
C SER A 176 19.16 5.69 3.83
N PHE A 177 18.89 4.66 3.04
CA PHE A 177 19.79 3.51 2.82
C PHE A 177 20.49 3.52 1.45
N ARG A 178 20.52 4.65 0.74
CA ARG A 178 21.17 4.72 -0.58
C ARG A 178 22.69 4.51 -0.51
N PRO A 179 23.31 3.92 -1.56
CA PRO A 179 22.69 3.46 -2.81
C PRO A 179 21.88 2.16 -2.64
N LEU A 180 20.74 2.09 -3.32
CA LEU A 180 19.93 0.86 -3.39
C LEU A 180 20.39 0.01 -4.58
N PRO A 181 20.24 -1.32 -4.52
CA PRO A 181 20.43 -2.18 -5.69
C PRO A 181 19.49 -1.80 -6.84
N ASP A 182 19.92 -2.05 -8.08
CA ASP A 182 19.19 -1.64 -9.30
C ASP A 182 17.88 -2.41 -9.52
N ASP A 183 17.72 -3.57 -8.86
CA ASP A 183 16.55 -4.45 -8.95
C ASP A 183 15.49 -4.19 -7.85
N VAL A 184 15.72 -3.19 -6.99
CA VAL A 184 14.79 -2.74 -5.94
C VAL A 184 14.01 -1.53 -6.44
N PHE A 185 12.67 -1.60 -6.40
CA PHE A 185 11.78 -0.58 -6.97
C PHE A 185 12.04 -0.29 -8.46
N CYS A 186 12.36 -1.33 -9.24
CA CYS A 186 12.60 -1.17 -10.67
C CYS A 186 11.32 -1.06 -11.49
N TYR A 187 11.31 -0.08 -12.40
CA TYR A 187 10.23 0.20 -13.36
C TYR A 187 10.83 0.29 -14.77
N ASP A 188 11.13 -0.85 -15.39
CA ASP A 188 11.71 -0.87 -16.73
C ASP A 188 10.64 -1.09 -17.81
N LEU A 189 10.48 -0.13 -18.72
CA LEU A 189 9.55 -0.24 -19.84
C LEU A 189 10.15 -0.97 -21.05
N ARG A 190 11.45 -1.22 -21.04
CA ARG A 190 12.17 -1.80 -22.17
C ARG A 190 11.85 -3.28 -22.33
N GLU A 191 11.98 -3.76 -23.56
CA GLU A 191 11.88 -5.17 -23.93
C GLU A 191 10.67 -5.93 -23.32
N PRO A 192 9.43 -5.40 -23.47
CA PRO A 192 8.24 -5.90 -22.76
C PRO A 192 7.91 -7.38 -23.04
N PHE A 193 8.37 -7.92 -24.16
CA PHE A 193 8.07 -9.28 -24.63
C PHE A 193 9.27 -10.24 -24.60
N ARG A 194 10.36 -9.88 -23.92
CA ARG A 194 11.50 -10.80 -23.75
C ARG A 194 11.06 -12.06 -23.01
N LEU A 195 11.44 -13.24 -23.51
CA LEU A 195 10.94 -14.51 -22.97
C LEU A 195 11.36 -14.77 -21.52
N GLN A 196 12.56 -14.32 -21.13
CA GLN A 196 13.12 -14.62 -19.82
C GLN A 196 12.47 -13.78 -18.71
N ASP A 197 12.26 -12.49 -18.94
CA ASP A 197 11.89 -11.51 -17.90
C ASP A 197 11.08 -10.32 -18.45
N GLY A 198 10.59 -10.40 -19.69
CA GLY A 198 9.76 -9.35 -20.30
C GLY A 198 8.48 -9.11 -19.50
N TRP A 199 8.37 -7.91 -18.93
CA TRP A 199 7.35 -7.59 -17.92
C TRP A 199 5.92 -7.78 -18.44
N LEU A 200 5.65 -7.46 -19.70
CA LEU A 200 4.31 -7.55 -20.28
C LEU A 200 3.96 -9.00 -20.66
N LEU A 201 4.93 -9.76 -21.18
CA LEU A 201 4.75 -11.18 -21.44
C LEU A 201 4.42 -11.94 -20.15
N TRP A 202 5.22 -11.74 -19.10
CA TRP A 202 5.00 -12.38 -17.81
C TRP A 202 3.76 -11.86 -17.10
N ALA A 203 3.34 -10.61 -17.33
CA ALA A 203 2.04 -10.14 -16.89
C ALA A 203 0.90 -10.93 -17.55
N GLY A 204 0.97 -11.19 -18.86
CA GLY A 204 -0.01 -12.01 -19.58
C GLY A 204 -0.05 -13.47 -19.10
N ILE A 205 1.12 -14.10 -18.94
CA ILE A 205 1.26 -15.48 -18.43
C ILE A 205 0.73 -15.55 -16.99
N GLY A 206 1.16 -14.64 -16.12
CA GLY A 206 0.74 -14.57 -14.73
C GLY A 206 -0.77 -14.37 -14.61
N PHE A 207 -1.34 -13.41 -15.35
CA PHE A 207 -2.79 -13.18 -15.36
C PHE A 207 -3.58 -14.42 -15.80
N SER A 208 -3.16 -15.06 -16.90
CA SER A 208 -3.80 -16.28 -17.41
C SER A 208 -3.71 -17.43 -16.39
N GLY A 209 -2.54 -17.60 -15.78
CA GLY A 209 -2.32 -18.60 -14.71
C GLY A 209 -3.18 -18.32 -13.47
N ALA A 210 -3.33 -17.06 -13.08
CA ALA A 210 -4.20 -16.68 -11.96
C ALA A 210 -5.67 -16.95 -12.25
N VAL A 211 -6.17 -16.60 -13.44
CA VAL A 211 -7.55 -16.90 -13.86
C VAL A 211 -7.79 -18.40 -13.87
N ALA A 212 -6.87 -19.20 -14.43
CA ALA A 212 -6.97 -20.66 -14.45
C ALA A 212 -6.96 -21.25 -13.03
N ALA A 213 -6.09 -20.75 -12.14
CA ALA A 213 -6.03 -21.20 -10.75
C ALA A 213 -7.33 -20.88 -9.99
N ILE A 214 -7.89 -19.69 -10.18
CA ILE A 214 -9.17 -19.30 -9.55
C ILE A 214 -10.32 -20.15 -10.08
N ALA A 215 -10.38 -20.38 -11.40
CA ALA A 215 -11.38 -21.22 -12.02
C ALA A 215 -11.29 -22.67 -11.51
N LEU A 216 -10.08 -23.21 -11.38
CA LEU A 216 -9.83 -24.54 -10.85
C LEU A 216 -10.26 -24.64 -9.38
N THR A 217 -9.85 -23.69 -8.53
CA THR A 217 -10.27 -23.65 -7.13
C THR A 217 -11.79 -23.61 -7.01
N GLY A 218 -12.45 -22.74 -7.79
CA GLY A 218 -13.91 -22.66 -7.83
C GLY A 218 -14.57 -23.99 -8.24
N ALA A 219 -14.06 -24.63 -9.28
CA ALA A 219 -14.53 -25.95 -9.72
C ALA A 219 -14.35 -26.99 -8.61
N THR A 220 -13.18 -27.08 -8.00
CA THR A 220 -12.91 -28.04 -6.92
C THR A 220 -13.82 -27.82 -5.72
N SER A 221 -14.04 -26.58 -5.29
CA SER A 221 -14.96 -26.28 -4.19
C SER A 221 -16.38 -26.70 -4.51
N ALA A 222 -16.85 -26.47 -5.75
CA ALA A 222 -18.17 -26.93 -6.20
C ALA A 222 -18.29 -28.46 -6.19
N PHE A 223 -17.21 -29.19 -6.55
CA PHE A 223 -17.18 -30.64 -6.51
C PHE A 223 -17.20 -31.22 -5.08
N PHE A 224 -16.52 -30.57 -4.12
CA PHE A 224 -16.37 -31.10 -2.76
C PHE A 224 -17.45 -30.65 -1.78
N SER A 225 -17.97 -29.42 -1.91
CA SER A 225 -18.85 -28.84 -0.91
C SER A 225 -20.34 -28.95 -1.25
N GLY A 226 -20.73 -29.24 -2.50
CA GLY A 226 -22.15 -29.28 -2.91
C GLY A 226 -22.91 -27.95 -2.77
N GLU A 227 -22.23 -26.92 -2.27
CA GLU A 227 -22.73 -25.58 -2.00
C GLU A 227 -22.14 -24.64 -3.05
N ASN A 228 -22.97 -23.70 -3.51
CA ASN A 228 -22.52 -22.65 -4.41
C ASN A 228 -21.41 -21.87 -3.68
N PRO A 229 -20.21 -21.66 -4.27
CA PRO A 229 -19.15 -20.93 -3.59
C PRO A 229 -19.66 -19.52 -3.29
N GLN A 230 -19.96 -19.25 -2.02
CA GLN A 230 -20.33 -17.92 -1.56
C GLN A 230 -19.14 -17.02 -1.83
N ARG A 231 -19.24 -16.28 -2.93
CA ARG A 231 -18.21 -15.39 -3.41
C ARG A 231 -18.33 -14.16 -2.53
N ASP A 232 -17.40 -13.98 -1.59
CA ASP A 232 -17.43 -12.85 -0.66
C ASP A 232 -17.29 -11.53 -1.42
N THR A 233 -18.45 -10.97 -1.74
CA THR A 233 -18.63 -9.83 -2.63
C THR A 233 -18.90 -8.54 -1.90
N ASP A 234 -18.81 -8.53 -0.57
CA ASP A 234 -19.19 -7.39 0.26
C ASP A 234 -18.48 -6.09 -0.13
N ALA A 235 -17.21 -6.16 -0.54
CA ALA A 235 -16.48 -5.00 -1.06
C ALA A 235 -16.97 -4.55 -2.45
N LEU A 236 -17.38 -5.48 -3.31
CA LEU A 236 -17.96 -5.18 -4.63
C LEU A 236 -19.38 -4.64 -4.50
N VAL A 237 -20.18 -5.16 -3.56
CA VAL A 237 -21.55 -4.71 -3.26
C VAL A 237 -21.56 -3.26 -2.77
N GLN A 238 -20.54 -2.85 -1.99
CA GLN A 238 -20.41 -1.44 -1.57
C GLN A 238 -20.08 -0.48 -2.72
N LEU A 239 -19.41 -0.97 -3.77
CA LEU A 239 -19.05 -0.17 -4.95
C LEU A 239 -20.10 -0.24 -6.06
N LEU A 240 -21.00 -1.21 -5.98
CA LEU A 240 -22.09 -1.43 -6.93
C LEU A 240 -22.96 -0.20 -7.19
N PRO A 241 -23.30 0.67 -6.21
CA PRO A 241 -24.05 1.89 -6.46
C PRO A 241 -23.31 2.92 -7.34
N LEU A 242 -21.98 2.86 -7.41
CA LEU A 242 -21.16 3.76 -8.23
C LEU A 242 -20.93 3.18 -9.63
N ILE A 243 -20.85 1.84 -9.74
CA ILE A 243 -20.69 1.12 -11.00
C ILE A 243 -21.89 1.40 -11.91
N GLY A 244 -21.64 1.84 -13.15
CA GLY A 244 -22.70 2.05 -14.15
C GLY A 244 -23.64 3.23 -13.89
N SER A 245 -23.38 4.04 -12.85
CA SER A 245 -24.18 5.24 -12.53
C SER A 245 -23.98 6.39 -13.52
N SER A 246 -22.73 6.62 -13.94
CA SER A 246 -22.32 7.57 -14.98
C SER A 246 -20.99 7.12 -15.61
N SER A 247 -20.68 7.59 -16.81
CA SER A 247 -19.38 7.32 -17.46
C SER A 247 -18.22 7.89 -16.64
N THR A 248 -18.44 9.05 -16.00
CA THR A 248 -17.45 9.72 -15.15
C THR A 248 -17.14 8.92 -13.89
N SER A 249 -18.17 8.49 -13.15
CA SER A 249 -18.02 7.68 -11.93
C SER A 249 -17.32 6.35 -12.22
N THR A 250 -17.67 5.71 -13.35
CA THR A 250 -17.00 4.47 -13.78
C THR A 250 -15.53 4.71 -14.13
N ALA A 251 -15.22 5.77 -14.87
CA ALA A 251 -13.84 6.13 -15.22
C ALA A 251 -13.00 6.44 -13.97
N VAL A 252 -13.58 7.16 -13.00
CA VAL A 252 -12.94 7.44 -11.70
C VAL A 252 -12.68 6.14 -10.92
N LEU A 253 -13.66 5.24 -10.86
CA LEU A 253 -13.50 3.96 -10.17
C LEU A 253 -12.41 3.10 -10.81
N VAL A 254 -12.33 3.06 -12.15
CA VAL A 254 -11.24 2.40 -12.89
C VAL A 254 -9.90 3.09 -12.61
N GLY A 255 -9.84 4.42 -12.52
CA GLY A 255 -8.61 5.14 -12.14
C GLY A 255 -8.14 4.80 -10.72
N ILE A 256 -9.06 4.71 -9.76
CA ILE A 256 -8.76 4.34 -8.37
C ILE A 256 -8.24 2.91 -8.30
N THR A 257 -9.04 1.96 -8.79
CA THR A 257 -8.82 0.53 -8.57
C THR A 257 -7.88 -0.11 -9.59
N GLY A 258 -7.79 0.46 -10.80
CA GLY A 258 -6.93 0.00 -11.88
C GLY A 258 -5.58 0.70 -11.93
N VAL A 259 -5.40 1.86 -11.29
CA VAL A 259 -4.12 2.59 -11.34
C VAL A 259 -3.59 2.90 -9.95
N LEU A 260 -4.31 3.71 -9.15
CA LEU A 260 -3.78 4.21 -7.88
C LEU A 260 -3.57 3.09 -6.85
N ALA A 261 -4.57 2.21 -6.69
CA ALA A 261 -4.48 1.09 -5.75
C ALA A 261 -3.39 0.08 -6.14
N PRO A 262 -3.32 -0.43 -7.40
CA PRO A 262 -2.23 -1.31 -7.83
C PRO A 262 -0.86 -0.69 -7.66
N LEU A 263 -0.68 0.58 -8.03
CA LEU A 263 0.60 1.26 -7.87
C LEU A 263 1.03 1.31 -6.40
N LEU A 264 0.13 1.72 -5.51
CA LEU A 264 0.39 1.77 -4.07
C LEU A 264 0.69 0.38 -3.51
N GLU A 265 -0.22 -0.55 -3.74
CA GLU A 265 -0.23 -1.86 -3.12
C GLU A 265 0.97 -2.70 -3.60
N GLU A 266 1.25 -2.74 -4.90
CA GLU A 266 2.41 -3.48 -5.40
C GLU A 266 3.73 -2.86 -4.96
N THR A 267 3.82 -1.53 -4.85
CA THR A 267 5.04 -0.89 -4.33
C THR A 267 5.29 -1.25 -2.87
N VAL A 268 4.25 -1.22 -2.03
CA VAL A 268 4.38 -1.54 -0.59
C VAL A 268 4.61 -3.04 -0.37
N PHE A 269 3.80 -3.89 -0.99
CA PHE A 269 3.82 -5.33 -0.70
C PHE A 269 4.90 -6.07 -1.50
N ARG A 270 5.09 -5.78 -2.79
CA ARG A 270 6.10 -6.46 -3.63
C ARG A 270 7.42 -5.71 -3.60
N GLY A 271 7.38 -4.41 -3.84
CA GLY A 271 8.58 -3.56 -3.91
C GLY A 271 9.31 -3.43 -2.57
N PHE A 272 8.58 -3.40 -1.46
CA PHE A 272 9.16 -3.25 -0.13
C PHE A 272 9.06 -4.52 0.73
N LEU A 273 7.86 -4.98 1.09
CA LEU A 273 7.68 -6.06 2.08
C LEU A 273 8.27 -7.39 1.60
N MET A 274 7.85 -7.90 0.44
CA MET A 274 8.31 -9.17 -0.12
C MET A 274 9.83 -9.18 -0.31
N VAL A 275 10.36 -8.14 -0.96
CA VAL A 275 11.81 -7.92 -1.15
C VAL A 275 12.55 -7.96 0.18
N SER A 276 12.03 -7.29 1.20
CA SER A 276 12.61 -7.32 2.55
C SER A 276 12.60 -8.72 3.18
N LEU A 277 11.50 -9.46 3.02
CA LEU A 277 11.35 -10.80 3.58
C LEU A 277 12.33 -11.81 2.96
N THR A 278 12.77 -11.60 1.72
CA THR A 278 13.75 -12.49 1.07
C THR A 278 15.11 -12.54 1.79
N LYS A 279 15.39 -11.60 2.70
CA LYS A 279 16.57 -11.63 3.58
C LYS A 279 16.56 -12.82 4.55
N TRP A 280 15.37 -13.28 4.95
CA TRP A 280 15.19 -14.35 5.94
C TRP A 280 14.49 -15.58 5.39
N LEU A 281 13.75 -15.44 4.30
CA LEU A 281 12.94 -16.50 3.69
C LEU A 281 13.37 -16.75 2.24
N PRO A 282 13.25 -17.98 1.72
CA PRO A 282 13.35 -18.20 0.27
C PRO A 282 12.26 -17.43 -0.47
N THR A 283 12.54 -17.00 -1.70
CA THR A 283 11.70 -16.07 -2.46
C THR A 283 10.24 -16.52 -2.62
N PRO A 284 9.92 -17.80 -2.91
CA PRO A 284 8.54 -18.26 -2.93
C PRO A 284 7.84 -18.14 -1.56
N ALA A 285 8.54 -18.42 -0.46
CA ALA A 285 7.96 -18.27 0.89
C ALA A 285 7.75 -16.79 1.25
N ALA A 286 8.66 -15.90 0.86
CA ALA A 286 8.48 -14.46 1.02
C ALA A 286 7.25 -13.95 0.24
N ALA A 287 7.02 -14.45 -0.97
CA ALA A 287 5.83 -14.14 -1.76
C ALA A 287 4.54 -14.61 -1.06
N LEU A 288 4.51 -15.84 -0.53
CA LEU A 288 3.36 -16.37 0.22
C LEU A 288 3.07 -15.57 1.49
N VAL A 289 4.11 -15.23 2.28
CA VAL A 289 3.93 -14.42 3.50
C VAL A 289 3.44 -13.01 3.15
N SER A 290 4.01 -12.38 2.12
CA SER A 290 3.52 -11.07 1.65
C SER A 290 2.06 -11.13 1.18
N ALA A 291 1.67 -12.19 0.47
CA ALA A 291 0.29 -12.41 0.04
C ALA A 291 -0.66 -12.61 1.25
N ALA A 292 -0.22 -13.34 2.28
CA ALA A 292 -1.00 -13.50 3.50
C ALA A 292 -1.19 -12.18 4.26
N VAL A 293 -0.12 -11.39 4.41
CA VAL A 293 -0.21 -10.05 5.05
C VAL A 293 -1.13 -9.12 4.25
N PHE A 294 -1.07 -9.17 2.91
CA PHE A 294 -1.96 -8.42 2.04
C PHE A 294 -3.44 -8.80 2.27
N ALA A 295 -3.74 -10.10 2.30
CA ALA A 295 -5.10 -10.61 2.53
C ALA A 295 -5.64 -10.21 3.92
N LEU A 296 -4.80 -10.32 4.95
CA LEU A 296 -5.14 -9.87 6.31
C LEU A 296 -5.43 -8.36 6.37
N ALA A 297 -4.63 -7.55 5.68
CA ALA A 297 -4.85 -6.09 5.62
C ALA A 297 -6.17 -5.73 4.92
N HIS A 298 -6.68 -6.60 4.05
CA HIS A 298 -7.96 -6.45 3.37
C HIS A 298 -9.13 -7.14 4.08
N LEU A 299 -8.89 -7.77 5.24
CA LEU A 299 -9.88 -8.59 5.98
C LEU A 299 -10.60 -9.61 5.09
N THR A 300 -9.94 -10.02 4.01
CA THR A 300 -10.52 -10.99 3.08
C THR A 300 -10.22 -12.38 3.64
N PRO A 301 -11.19 -13.29 3.69
CA PRO A 301 -10.95 -14.64 4.20
C PRO A 301 -9.75 -15.28 3.48
N ALA A 302 -8.99 -16.11 4.19
CA ALA A 302 -7.80 -16.76 3.64
C ALA A 302 -8.09 -17.67 2.42
N SER A 303 -9.37 -18.02 2.21
CA SER A 303 -9.93 -18.74 1.05
C SER A 303 -10.25 -17.87 -0.17
N SER A 304 -10.18 -16.54 -0.05
CA SER A 304 -10.14 -15.60 -1.18
C SER A 304 -8.86 -15.83 -2.01
N PRO A 305 -8.64 -15.22 -3.19
CA PRO A 305 -7.61 -15.69 -4.14
C PRO A 305 -6.18 -15.36 -3.67
N SER A 306 -5.73 -16.00 -2.59
CA SER A 306 -4.33 -16.15 -2.17
C SER A 306 -3.47 -16.63 -3.33
N CYS A 307 -4.06 -17.42 -4.25
CA CYS A 307 -3.47 -17.78 -5.54
C CYS A 307 -3.10 -16.55 -6.40
N LEU A 308 -4.02 -15.58 -6.58
CA LEU A 308 -3.72 -14.35 -7.32
C LEU A 308 -2.58 -13.59 -6.64
N TRP A 309 -2.69 -13.34 -5.34
CA TRP A 309 -1.68 -12.58 -4.60
C TRP A 309 -0.30 -13.26 -4.60
N SER A 310 -0.27 -14.59 -4.63
CA SER A 310 0.97 -15.35 -4.78
C SER A 310 1.54 -15.25 -6.20
N VAL A 311 0.70 -15.34 -7.24
CA VAL A 311 1.10 -15.17 -8.65
C VAL A 311 1.72 -13.79 -8.88
N LEU A 312 1.18 -12.72 -8.31
CA LEU A 312 1.79 -11.39 -8.41
C LEU A 312 3.21 -11.39 -7.82
N GLY A 313 3.41 -11.98 -6.64
CA GLY A 313 4.74 -12.09 -6.02
C GLY A 313 5.73 -12.92 -6.84
N LEU A 314 5.30 -14.05 -7.39
CA LEU A 314 6.15 -14.91 -8.22
C LEU A 314 6.48 -14.29 -9.58
N SER A 315 5.51 -13.60 -10.21
CA SER A 315 5.75 -12.88 -11.47
C SER A 315 6.74 -11.72 -11.29
N TYR A 316 6.70 -11.06 -10.13
CA TYR A 316 7.68 -10.05 -9.77
C TYR A 316 9.07 -10.67 -9.51
N ALA A 317 9.14 -11.81 -8.81
CA ALA A 317 10.41 -12.52 -8.60
C ALA A 317 11.07 -12.96 -9.90
N GLN A 318 10.28 -13.39 -10.88
CA GLN A 318 10.78 -13.77 -12.20
C GLN A 318 11.26 -12.58 -13.03
N THR A 319 10.54 -11.44 -12.99
CA THR A 319 10.80 -10.31 -13.89
C THR A 319 11.67 -9.21 -13.29
N ARG A 320 11.82 -9.17 -11.95
CA ARG A 320 12.47 -8.08 -11.21
C ARG A 320 11.95 -6.69 -11.56
N ASN A 321 10.71 -6.61 -12.04
CA ASN A 321 10.10 -5.38 -12.55
C ASN A 321 8.70 -5.20 -11.96
N LEU A 322 8.49 -4.10 -11.23
CA LEU A 322 7.22 -3.83 -10.56
C LEU A 322 6.06 -3.59 -11.54
N LEU A 323 6.35 -3.25 -12.79
CA LEU A 323 5.31 -3.11 -13.81
C LEU A 323 4.56 -4.43 -14.06
N THR A 324 5.23 -5.58 -13.90
CA THR A 324 4.61 -6.90 -14.07
C THR A 324 3.46 -7.12 -13.07
N PRO A 325 3.68 -7.13 -11.74
CA PRO A 325 2.58 -7.31 -10.80
C PRO A 325 1.57 -6.15 -10.82
N ILE A 326 2.00 -4.90 -11.09
CA ILE A 326 1.09 -3.76 -11.23
C ILE A 326 0.12 -3.99 -12.38
N ALA A 327 0.61 -4.44 -13.54
CA ALA A 327 -0.22 -4.70 -14.71
C ALA A 327 -1.22 -5.84 -14.44
N ILE A 328 -0.78 -6.96 -13.83
CA ILE A 328 -1.68 -8.07 -13.48
C ILE A 328 -2.77 -7.60 -12.53
N HIS A 329 -2.42 -6.83 -11.49
CA HIS A 329 -3.35 -6.30 -10.51
C HIS A 329 -4.34 -5.32 -11.15
N ALA A 330 -3.84 -4.37 -11.94
CA ALA A 330 -4.64 -3.40 -12.68
C ALA A 330 -5.64 -4.09 -13.62
N LEU A 331 -5.19 -5.11 -14.35
CA LEU A 331 -6.03 -5.91 -15.26
C LEU A 331 -7.13 -6.64 -14.49
N TRP A 332 -6.81 -7.24 -13.35
CA TRP A 332 -7.78 -7.93 -12.51
C TRP A 332 -8.85 -6.96 -12.00
N ASN A 333 -8.45 -5.86 -11.36
CA ASN A 333 -9.39 -4.90 -10.78
C ASN A 333 -10.26 -4.22 -11.84
N SER A 334 -9.64 -3.72 -12.91
CA SER A 334 -10.36 -3.06 -14.00
C SER A 334 -11.27 -4.03 -14.74
N GLY A 335 -10.80 -5.26 -14.99
CA GLY A 335 -11.56 -6.29 -15.68
C GLY A 335 -12.83 -6.67 -14.92
N VAL A 336 -12.75 -6.81 -13.58
CA VAL A 336 -13.94 -7.04 -12.74
C VAL A 336 -14.91 -5.86 -12.85
N ILE A 337 -14.45 -4.62 -12.74
CA ILE A 337 -15.34 -3.45 -12.81
C ILE A 337 -15.99 -3.33 -14.18
N ILE A 338 -15.23 -3.45 -15.26
CA ILE A 338 -15.75 -3.34 -16.63
C ILE A 338 -16.76 -4.46 -16.90
N LEU A 339 -16.48 -5.69 -16.47
CA LEU A 339 -17.41 -6.81 -16.59
C LEU A 339 -18.72 -6.53 -15.84
N LEU A 340 -18.64 -6.05 -14.61
CA LEU A 340 -19.83 -5.69 -13.83
C LEU A 340 -20.60 -4.55 -14.48
N THR A 341 -19.93 -3.48 -14.92
CA THR A 341 -20.57 -2.38 -15.67
C THR A 341 -21.27 -2.91 -16.92
N PHE A 342 -20.64 -3.80 -17.68
CA PHE A 342 -21.24 -4.41 -18.86
C PHE A 342 -22.52 -5.18 -18.51
N LEU A 343 -22.48 -6.04 -17.50
CA LEU A 343 -23.66 -6.80 -17.05
C LEU A 343 -24.79 -5.88 -16.57
N GLN A 344 -24.45 -4.80 -15.86
CA GLN A 344 -25.44 -3.81 -15.41
C GLN A 344 -26.12 -3.11 -16.57
N VAL A 345 -25.35 -2.71 -17.60
CA VAL A 345 -25.88 -2.05 -18.80
C VAL A 345 -26.78 -2.98 -19.60
N GLN A 346 -26.56 -4.30 -19.54
CA GLN A 346 -27.45 -5.30 -20.15
C GLN A 346 -28.73 -5.55 -19.33
N GLY A 347 -28.91 -4.90 -18.17
CA GLY A 347 -30.10 -5.01 -17.34
C GLY A 347 -30.12 -6.20 -16.38
N TYR A 348 -28.98 -6.86 -16.16
CA TYR A 348 -28.87 -7.88 -15.11
C TYR A 348 -28.83 -7.22 -13.73
N ASP A 349 -29.65 -7.70 -12.78
CA ASP A 349 -29.53 -7.28 -11.39
C ASP A 349 -28.32 -7.95 -10.76
N ILE A 350 -27.22 -7.19 -10.69
CA ILE A 350 -25.97 -7.69 -10.11
C ILE A 350 -26.15 -8.03 -8.64
N ARG A 351 -27.09 -7.41 -7.91
CA ARG A 351 -27.33 -7.74 -6.50
C ARG A 351 -27.87 -9.16 -6.34
N GLU A 352 -28.81 -9.56 -7.18
CA GLU A 352 -29.35 -10.93 -7.18
C GLU A 352 -28.28 -11.97 -7.56
N MET A 353 -27.45 -11.67 -8.57
CA MET A 353 -26.38 -12.58 -9.00
C MET A 353 -25.24 -12.70 -7.98
N VAL A 354 -25.00 -11.64 -7.22
CA VAL A 354 -23.89 -11.53 -6.28
C VAL A 354 -24.25 -12.06 -4.89
N GLN A 355 -25.49 -11.84 -4.44
CA GLN A 355 -25.92 -12.24 -3.10
C GLN A 355 -26.35 -13.71 -3.03
N GLY A 356 -26.55 -14.37 -4.17
CA GLY A 356 -27.11 -15.72 -4.22
C GLY A 356 -28.59 -15.70 -3.82
N SER A 357 -29.44 -16.26 -4.67
CA SER A 357 -30.85 -16.53 -4.37
C SER A 357 -31.03 -17.44 -3.16
#